data_AF-A0A545UII2-F1
#
_entry.id   AF-A0A545UII2-F1
#
_cell.length_a   1.000
_cell.length_b   1.000
_cell.length_c   1.000
_cell.angle_alpha   90.00
_cell.angle_beta   90.00
_cell.angle_gamma   90.00
#
_symmetry.space_group_name_H-M   'P 1'
#
loop_
_entity.id
_entity.type
_entity.pdbx_description
1 polymer ?
#
loop_
_entity_poly.entity_id
_entity_poly.type
_entity_poly.pdbx_seq_one_letter_code
_entity_poly.pdbx_strand_id
1 'polypeptide(L)'
;MTTFSSKRLLYRLILLLPLIAGLSACATATMSNAEKSVAYKEYIDKNKLDELNRITAFKFYGWRYLNKEHLILSTALNKPYLITLKNSCIDLHFSNGIGVEPRGNSLNAKFDSIFPLTFPEQRCFIKSIHKISRQQADELSQIGKEKAS
;
A
#
# COMPACT_ATOMS: atom_id res chain seq x y z
N MET A 1 -9.87 -66.12 28.42
CA MET A 1 -10.94 -65.25 27.86
C MET A 1 -11.04 -64.01 28.73
N THR A 2 -10.48 -62.89 28.31
CA THR A 2 -10.58 -61.59 29.01
C THR A 2 -11.04 -60.54 28.00
N THR A 3 -12.32 -60.18 28.05
CA THR A 3 -12.92 -59.10 27.26
C THR A 3 -12.94 -57.84 28.12
N PHE A 4 -11.94 -56.98 27.97
CA PHE A 4 -11.94 -55.66 28.59
C PHE A 4 -11.38 -54.64 27.60
N SER A 5 -11.94 -53.42 27.64
CA SER A 5 -11.35 -52.22 27.03
C SER A 5 -11.55 -51.99 25.52
N SER A 6 -12.79 -51.91 25.04
CA SER A 6 -13.09 -51.27 23.73
C SER A 6 -14.05 -50.08 23.87
N LYS A 7 -15.11 -50.20 24.68
CA LYS A 7 -16.16 -49.17 24.80
C LYS A 7 -15.70 -47.86 25.47
N ARG A 8 -14.71 -47.91 26.38
CA ARG A 8 -14.18 -46.71 27.07
C ARG A 8 -13.25 -45.86 26.18
N LEU A 9 -12.59 -46.46 25.18
CA LEU A 9 -11.74 -45.74 24.23
C LEU A 9 -12.60 -44.97 23.21
N LEU A 10 -13.66 -45.60 22.70
CA LEU A 10 -14.60 -45.00 21.76
C LEU A 10 -15.31 -43.77 22.32
N TYR A 11 -15.71 -43.80 23.60
CA TYR A 11 -16.42 -42.68 24.23
C TYR A 11 -15.52 -41.45 24.47
N ARG A 12 -14.22 -41.66 24.73
CA ARG A 12 -13.24 -40.57 24.85
C ARG A 12 -12.93 -39.91 23.51
N LEU A 13 -12.92 -40.69 22.42
CA LEU A 13 -12.72 -40.17 21.06
C LEU A 13 -13.91 -39.36 20.54
N ILE A 14 -15.15 -39.71 20.95
CA ILE A 14 -16.36 -38.98 20.53
C ILE A 14 -16.49 -37.62 21.24
N LEU A 15 -15.95 -37.48 22.46
CA LEU A 15 -16.04 -36.24 23.24
C LEU A 15 -14.97 -35.19 22.89
N LEU A 16 -13.93 -35.58 22.16
CA LEU A 16 -12.84 -34.68 21.72
C LEU A 16 -13.02 -34.12 20.30
N LEU A 17 -14.05 -34.55 19.57
CA LEU A 17 -14.23 -34.19 18.16
C LEU A 17 -14.76 -32.76 17.88
N PRO A 18 -15.49 -32.04 18.77
CA PRO A 18 -16.00 -30.71 18.39
C PRO A 18 -14.99 -29.58 18.63
N LEU A 19 -13.82 -29.83 19.25
CA LEU A 19 -12.89 -28.76 19.64
C LEU A 19 -11.96 -28.29 18.50
N ILE A 20 -11.85 -29.04 17.40
CA ILE A 20 -10.90 -28.73 16.30
C ILE A 20 -11.57 -27.93 15.17
N ALA A 21 -12.90 -27.79 15.16
CA ALA A 21 -13.63 -27.16 14.05
C ALA A 21 -13.69 -25.61 14.11
N GLY A 22 -13.06 -24.95 15.10
CA GLY A 22 -13.23 -23.52 15.35
C GLY A 22 -12.11 -22.56 14.92
N LEU A 23 -11.01 -23.03 14.32
CA LEU A 23 -9.80 -22.21 14.13
C LEU A 23 -9.56 -21.68 12.70
N SER A 24 -10.49 -21.83 11.75
CA SER A 24 -10.26 -21.48 10.34
C SER A 24 -10.69 -20.07 9.91
N ALA A 25 -10.84 -19.11 10.84
CA ALA A 25 -11.32 -17.77 10.50
C ALA A 25 -10.47 -16.66 11.13
N CYS A 26 -9.24 -16.46 10.64
CA CYS A 26 -8.51 -15.20 10.72
C CYS A 26 -7.26 -15.19 9.82
N ALA A 27 -7.41 -15.59 8.55
CA ALA A 27 -6.42 -15.23 7.54
C ALA A 27 -6.84 -13.88 6.96
N THR A 28 -6.43 -12.78 7.61
CA THR A 28 -6.57 -11.42 7.06
C THR A 28 -5.72 -11.37 5.78
N ALA A 29 -6.33 -11.61 4.63
CA ALA A 29 -5.66 -11.51 3.34
C ALA A 29 -5.42 -10.03 3.02
N THR A 30 -4.23 -9.53 3.36
CA THR A 30 -3.78 -8.21 2.91
C THR A 30 -3.36 -8.31 1.45
N MET A 31 -3.81 -7.36 0.61
CA MET A 31 -3.41 -7.32 -0.81
C MET A 31 -1.89 -7.22 -0.94
N SER A 32 -1.32 -8.01 -1.84
CA SER A 32 0.07 -7.93 -2.27
C SER A 32 0.38 -6.58 -2.94
N ASN A 33 1.67 -6.24 -3.05
CA ASN A 33 2.09 -5.00 -3.73
C ASN A 33 1.63 -4.94 -5.20
N ALA A 34 1.66 -6.07 -5.90
CA ALA A 34 1.24 -6.17 -7.29
C ALA A 34 -0.27 -5.90 -7.44
N GLU A 35 -1.08 -6.52 -6.59
CA GLU A 35 -2.53 -6.28 -6.56
C GLU A 35 -2.86 -4.82 -6.23
N LYS A 36 -2.12 -4.20 -5.30
CA LYS A 36 -2.26 -2.77 -5.01
C LYS A 36 -1.91 -1.90 -6.22
N SER A 37 -0.81 -2.17 -6.92
CA SER A 37 -0.43 -1.42 -8.13
C SER A 37 -1.51 -1.50 -9.22
N VAL A 38 -2.14 -2.67 -9.40
CA VAL A 38 -3.29 -2.83 -10.31
C VAL A 38 -4.47 -1.99 -9.83
N ALA A 39 -4.84 -2.07 -8.54
CA ALA A 39 -5.95 -1.31 -7.99
C ALA A 39 -5.75 0.21 -8.10
N TYR A 40 -4.53 0.72 -7.94
CA TYR A 40 -4.24 2.15 -8.16
C TYR A 40 -4.42 2.56 -9.62
N LYS A 41 -3.99 1.72 -10.56
CA LYS A 41 -4.21 1.95 -11.98
C LYS A 41 -5.71 2.00 -12.31
N GLU A 42 -6.47 1.01 -11.83
CA GLU A 42 -7.93 0.99 -12.01
C GLU A 42 -8.60 2.20 -11.37
N TYR A 43 -8.14 2.64 -10.20
CA TYR A 43 -8.64 3.85 -9.56
C TYR A 43 -8.38 5.10 -10.40
N ILE A 44 -7.19 5.24 -10.98
CA ILE A 44 -6.84 6.34 -11.90
C ILE A 44 -7.78 6.34 -13.10
N ASP A 45 -7.94 5.19 -13.75
CA ASP A 45 -8.74 5.04 -14.97
C ASP A 45 -10.23 5.30 -14.69
N LYS A 46 -10.76 4.73 -13.60
CA LYS A 46 -12.17 4.88 -13.19
C LYS A 46 -12.53 6.32 -12.83
N ASN A 47 -11.66 7.01 -12.09
CA ASN A 47 -11.90 8.38 -11.63
C ASN A 47 -11.43 9.43 -12.63
N LYS A 48 -10.80 9.03 -13.74
CA LYS A 48 -10.22 9.92 -14.76
C LYS A 48 -9.35 11.01 -14.13
N LEU A 49 -8.42 10.60 -13.27
CA LEU A 49 -7.57 11.54 -12.54
C LEU A 49 -6.74 12.39 -13.51
N ASP A 50 -6.66 13.69 -13.25
CA ASP A 50 -5.91 14.62 -14.08
C ASP A 50 -4.40 14.35 -13.98
N GLU A 51 -3.81 13.79 -15.05
CA GLU A 51 -2.36 13.63 -15.17
C GLU A 51 -1.70 14.99 -15.45
N LEU A 52 -0.63 15.29 -14.72
CA LEU A 52 0.17 16.50 -14.83
C LEU A 52 1.59 16.15 -15.25
N ASN A 53 2.13 16.93 -16.19
CA ASN A 53 3.55 16.84 -16.54
C ASN A 53 4.46 17.43 -15.45
N ARG A 54 3.97 18.41 -14.68
CA ARG A 54 4.73 19.07 -13.60
C ARG A 54 3.85 19.71 -12.54
N ILE A 55 4.40 19.86 -11.34
CA ILE A 55 3.88 20.71 -10.27
C ILE A 55 4.75 21.97 -10.21
N THR A 56 4.16 23.13 -10.46
CA THR A 56 4.85 24.42 -10.37
C THR A 56 4.84 24.96 -8.94
N ALA A 57 5.79 25.85 -8.62
CA ALA A 57 5.98 26.39 -7.28
C ALA A 57 6.02 25.30 -6.21
N PHE A 58 6.80 24.25 -6.50
CA PHE A 58 6.85 23.06 -5.67
C PHE A 58 7.45 23.38 -4.30
N LYS A 59 6.68 23.13 -3.25
CA LYS A 59 7.13 23.15 -1.86
C LYS A 59 6.74 21.83 -1.24
N PHE A 60 7.71 21.09 -0.71
CA PHE A 60 7.43 19.84 0.00
C PHE A 60 6.68 20.15 1.31
N TYR A 61 5.52 19.51 1.51
CA TYR A 61 4.74 19.62 2.75
C TYR A 61 4.69 18.30 3.50
N GLY A 62 4.48 17.19 2.80
CA GLY A 62 4.44 15.87 3.40
C GLY A 62 4.18 14.78 2.39
N TRP A 63 4.21 13.54 2.86
CA TRP A 63 4.01 12.36 2.02
C TRP A 63 3.30 11.25 2.79
N ARG A 64 2.69 10.33 2.06
CA ARG A 64 2.07 9.10 2.61
C ARG A 64 2.43 7.92 1.73
N TYR A 65 2.91 6.85 2.34
CA TYR A 65 3.17 5.58 1.66
C TYR A 65 1.87 4.91 1.21
N LEU A 66 1.83 4.38 -0.02
CA LEU A 66 0.74 3.53 -0.51
C LEU A 66 1.23 2.12 -0.82
N ASN A 67 2.23 2.00 -1.70
CA ASN A 67 2.95 0.76 -1.96
C ASN A 67 4.39 1.07 -2.46
N LYS A 68 5.12 0.05 -2.95
CA LYS A 68 6.50 0.23 -3.45
C LYS A 68 6.65 1.19 -4.64
N GLU A 69 5.57 1.45 -5.38
CA GLU A 69 5.57 2.23 -6.62
C GLU A 69 4.67 3.48 -6.54
N HIS A 70 3.86 3.60 -5.51
CA HIS A 70 2.87 4.65 -5.36
C HIS A 70 3.01 5.31 -4.00
N LEU A 71 2.94 6.63 -3.99
CA LEU A 71 2.87 7.44 -2.78
C LEU A 71 2.03 8.68 -3.03
N ILE A 72 1.50 9.25 -1.96
CA ILE A 72 0.86 10.56 -2.02
C ILE A 72 1.89 11.58 -1.61
N LEU A 73 2.09 12.60 -2.44
CA LEU A 73 2.95 13.74 -2.16
C LEU A 73 2.07 14.97 -2.00
N SER A 74 2.28 15.74 -0.95
CA SER A 74 1.51 16.97 -0.67
C SER A 74 2.41 18.18 -0.75
N THR A 75 1.92 19.24 -1.39
CA THR A 75 2.60 20.55 -1.42
C THR A 75 1.99 21.59 -0.47
N ALA A 76 0.79 21.30 0.02
CA ALA A 76 0.08 21.98 1.10
C ALA A 76 -1.01 21.03 1.62
N LEU A 77 -1.68 21.40 2.73
CA LEU A 77 -2.72 20.58 3.35
C LEU A 77 -3.81 20.09 2.38
N ASN A 78 -4.24 20.96 1.44
CA ASN A 78 -5.29 20.66 0.46
C ASN A 78 -4.76 20.50 -0.97
N LYS A 79 -3.46 20.20 -1.13
CA LYS A 79 -2.83 19.97 -2.43
C LYS A 79 -2.09 18.62 -2.46
N PRO A 80 -2.82 17.49 -2.38
CA PRO A 80 -2.24 16.17 -2.56
C PRO A 80 -2.11 15.80 -4.04
N TYR A 81 -1.11 14.98 -4.34
CA TYR A 81 -0.83 14.43 -5.65
C TYR A 81 -0.53 12.94 -5.50
N LEU A 82 -1.11 12.10 -6.36
CA LEU A 82 -0.71 10.71 -6.48
C LEU A 82 0.53 10.65 -7.37
N ILE A 83 1.62 10.14 -6.82
CA ILE A 83 2.88 9.94 -7.54
C ILE A 83 3.02 8.44 -7.83
N THR A 84 3.17 8.12 -9.12
CA THR A 84 3.60 6.78 -9.53
C THR A 84 5.07 6.85 -9.90
N LEU A 85 5.86 5.92 -9.38
CA LEU A 85 7.28 5.77 -9.64
C LEU A 85 7.50 4.85 -10.85
N LYS A 86 8.61 5.04 -11.55
CA LYS A 86 8.98 4.22 -12.71
C LYS A 86 9.32 2.78 -12.30
N ASN A 87 9.98 2.64 -11.16
CA ASN A 87 10.40 1.38 -10.57
C ASN A 87 10.05 1.37 -9.08
N SER A 88 9.93 0.17 -8.50
CA SER A 88 9.79 0.00 -7.06
C SER A 88 10.96 0.64 -6.29
N CYS A 89 10.64 1.40 -5.24
CA CYS A 89 11.62 2.02 -4.36
C CYS A 89 11.88 1.13 -3.14
N ILE A 90 13.14 0.83 -2.84
CA ILE A 90 13.51 -0.10 -1.76
C ILE A 90 13.28 0.63 -0.44
N ASP A 91 12.78 -0.08 0.58
CA ASP A 91 12.56 0.46 1.93
C ASP A 91 11.68 1.72 2.06
N LEU A 92 10.94 2.09 1.02
CA LEU A 92 10.01 3.22 1.08
C LEU A 92 8.97 3.06 2.20
N HIS A 93 8.58 1.83 2.53
CA HIS A 93 7.65 1.52 3.63
C HIS A 93 8.24 1.78 5.02
N PHE A 94 9.55 1.52 5.20
CA PHE A 94 10.23 1.61 6.51
C PHE A 94 10.93 2.95 6.71
N SER A 95 10.98 3.78 5.66
CA SER A 95 11.61 5.08 5.74
C SER A 95 10.78 6.05 6.57
N ASN A 96 11.41 6.66 7.57
CA ASN A 96 10.80 7.73 8.37
C ASN A 96 10.60 9.03 7.58
N GLY A 97 11.17 9.12 6.38
CA GLY A 97 11.01 10.26 5.49
C GLY A 97 11.51 9.95 4.09
N ILE A 98 11.23 10.86 3.16
CA ILE A 98 11.73 10.81 1.79
C ILE A 98 12.43 12.11 1.45
N GLY A 99 13.47 12.02 0.61
CA GLY A 99 13.97 13.14 -0.16
C GLY A 99 13.23 13.24 -1.49
N VAL A 100 13.05 14.47 -1.96
CA VAL A 100 12.49 14.79 -3.28
C VAL A 100 13.50 15.69 -3.97
N GLU A 101 13.85 15.37 -5.21
CA GLU A 101 14.86 16.10 -5.99
C GLU A 101 14.20 16.84 -7.17
N PRO A 102 13.54 18.00 -6.92
CA PRO A 102 12.92 18.80 -7.96
C PRO A 102 13.97 19.55 -8.79
N ARG A 103 13.65 19.87 -10.04
CA ARG A 103 14.44 20.82 -10.85
C ARG A 103 13.94 22.24 -10.66
N GLY A 104 14.77 23.06 -10.02
CA GLY A 104 14.43 24.46 -9.72
C GLY A 104 13.21 24.54 -8.81
N ASN A 105 12.20 25.31 -9.21
CA ASN A 105 10.98 25.49 -8.41
C ASN A 105 9.81 24.62 -8.91
N SER A 106 10.08 23.49 -9.57
CA SER A 106 9.06 22.60 -10.11
C SER A 106 9.44 21.14 -9.94
N LEU A 107 8.43 20.31 -9.69
CA LEU A 107 8.57 18.85 -9.69
C LEU A 107 8.02 18.29 -11.00
N ASN A 108 8.87 17.63 -11.77
CA ASN A 108 8.56 17.17 -13.13
C ASN A 108 8.41 15.65 -13.17
N ALA A 109 7.35 15.17 -13.82
CA ALA A 109 7.25 13.77 -14.16
C ALA A 109 8.43 13.36 -15.07
N LYS A 110 8.83 12.08 -15.00
CA LYS A 110 9.88 11.42 -15.80
C LYS A 110 11.32 11.83 -15.50
N PHE A 111 11.56 13.07 -15.06
CA PHE A 111 12.90 13.61 -14.88
C PHE A 111 13.35 13.72 -13.43
N ASP A 112 12.41 14.00 -12.52
CA ASP A 112 12.70 14.21 -11.11
C ASP A 112 12.48 12.92 -10.34
N SER A 113 13.10 12.83 -9.17
CA SER A 113 13.17 11.58 -8.42
C SER A 113 12.82 11.77 -6.95
N ILE A 114 12.43 10.65 -6.34
CA ILE A 114 12.20 10.50 -4.92
C ILE A 114 13.16 9.44 -4.41
N PHE A 115 13.59 9.57 -3.16
CA PHE A 115 14.44 8.58 -2.50
C PHE A 115 14.08 8.44 -1.03
N PRO A 116 14.12 7.22 -0.46
CA PRO A 116 13.98 7.03 0.98
C PRO A 116 15.19 7.63 1.70
N LEU A 117 15.00 8.28 2.85
CA LEU A 117 16.14 8.80 3.62
C LEU A 117 17.03 7.69 4.19
N THR A 118 16.48 6.47 4.34
CA THR A 118 17.22 5.27 4.73
C THR A 118 18.19 4.78 3.65
N PHE A 119 17.94 5.11 2.37
CA PHE A 119 18.80 4.71 1.26
C PHE A 119 18.92 5.83 0.23
N PRO A 120 19.67 6.92 0.56
CA PRO A 120 19.70 8.14 -0.24
C PRO A 120 20.42 8.00 -1.58
N GLU A 121 21.18 6.94 -1.80
CA GLU A 121 21.85 6.67 -3.09
C GLU A 121 20.86 6.16 -4.16
N GLN A 122 19.72 5.60 -3.75
CA GLN A 122 18.73 5.11 -4.69
C GLN A 122 17.89 6.26 -5.24
N ARG A 123 17.84 6.40 -6.57
CA ARG A 123 16.93 7.33 -7.23
C ARG A 123 15.72 6.59 -7.82
N CYS A 124 14.54 6.89 -7.30
CA CYS A 124 13.27 6.37 -7.80
C CYS A 124 12.59 7.45 -8.65
N PHE A 125 12.79 7.40 -9.98
CA PHE A 125 12.25 8.38 -10.90
C PHE A 125 10.73 8.39 -10.92
N ILE A 126 10.14 9.57 -10.97
CA ILE A 126 8.68 9.75 -11.08
C ILE A 126 8.26 9.33 -12.49
N LYS A 127 7.26 8.46 -12.61
CA LYS A 127 6.64 8.09 -13.88
C LYS A 127 5.53 9.05 -14.27
N SER A 128 4.61 9.30 -13.35
CA SER A 128 3.46 10.19 -13.55
C SER A 128 3.05 10.86 -12.24
N ILE A 129 2.37 11.99 -12.39
CA ILE A 129 1.84 12.80 -11.31
C ILE A 129 0.36 13.01 -11.62
N HIS A 130 -0.52 12.66 -10.69
CA HIS A 130 -1.95 12.96 -10.83
C HIS A 130 -2.37 13.92 -9.72
N LYS A 131 -3.11 14.96 -10.09
CA LYS A 131 -3.75 15.83 -9.11
C LYS A 131 -4.92 15.07 -8.49
N ILE A 132 -5.01 15.08 -7.16
CA ILE A 132 -6.09 14.41 -6.43
C ILE A 132 -6.71 15.34 -5.40
N SER A 133 -7.96 15.08 -5.03
CA SER A 133 -8.62 15.73 -3.90
C SER A 133 -8.17 15.09 -2.57
N ARG A 134 -8.48 15.76 -1.45
CA ARG A 134 -8.27 15.17 -0.11
C ARG A 134 -9.05 13.88 0.08
N GLN A 135 -10.29 13.84 -0.40
CA GLN A 135 -11.12 12.64 -0.34
C GLN A 135 -10.50 11.49 -1.12
N GLN A 136 -10.05 11.76 -2.36
CA GLN A 136 -9.38 10.75 -3.18
C GLN A 136 -8.08 10.23 -2.54
N ALA A 137 -7.31 11.12 -1.89
CA ALA A 137 -6.11 10.74 -1.14
C ALA A 137 -6.42 9.77 0.02
N ASP A 138 -7.57 9.96 0.68
CA ASP A 138 -8.01 9.08 1.77
C ASP A 138 -8.53 7.75 1.22
N GLU A 139 -9.34 7.74 0.16
CA GLU A 139 -9.79 6.52 -0.53
C GLU A 139 -8.60 5.67 -1.01
N LEU A 140 -7.63 6.28 -1.69
CA LEU A 140 -6.40 5.61 -2.15
C LEU A 140 -5.62 4.99 -0.99
N SER A 141 -5.65 5.61 0.19
CA SER A 141 -4.94 5.12 1.37
C SER A 141 -5.63 3.93 2.05
N GLN A 142 -6.89 3.66 1.74
CA GLN A 142 -7.62 2.50 2.24
C GLN A 142 -7.52 1.29 1.30
N ILE A 143 -7.06 1.46 0.06
CA ILE A 143 -6.85 0.35 -0.87
C ILE A 143 -5.92 -0.70 -0.24
N GLY A 144 -6.47 -1.90 -0.06
CA GLY A 144 -5.78 -3.05 0.53
C GLY A 144 -5.61 -3.01 2.06
N LYS A 145 -6.31 -2.10 2.77
CA LYS A 145 -6.41 -2.10 4.24
C LYS A 145 -7.68 -2.77 4.76
N GLU A 146 -8.66 -3.08 3.90
CA GLU A 146 -9.97 -3.59 4.31
C GLU A 146 -10.28 -4.96 3.68
N LYS A 147 -10.12 -6.02 4.48
CA LYS A 147 -11.07 -7.14 4.57
C LYS A 147 -11.06 -7.65 6.01
N ALA A 148 -11.78 -6.93 6.87
CA ALA A 148 -12.22 -7.39 8.18
C ALA A 148 -13.72 -7.11 8.27
N SER A 149 -14.52 -8.05 7.80
CA SER A 149 -15.95 -8.18 8.10
C SER A 149 -16.29 -9.66 8.13
#